data_AF-A0AAU6Y100-F1
#
_entry.id   AF-A0AAU6Y100-F1
#
_cell.length_a   1.000
_cell.length_b   1.000
_cell.length_c   1.000
_cell.angle_alpha   90.00
_cell.angle_beta   90.00
_cell.angle_gamma   90.00
#
_symmetry.space_group_name_H-M   'P 1'
#
loop_
_entity.id
_entity.type
_entity.pdbx_description
1 polymer ?
#
loop_
_entity_poly.entity_id
_entity_poly.type
_entity_poly.pdbx_seq_one_letter_code
_entity_poly.pdbx_strand_id
1 'polypeptide(L)'
;MSKLLSLLLLIPFFAAAQTQPAVMQDFKKGIKAISTSFKVNDETNIMQINVDNKSFELLAIDKQMNTLWKTELPGYPQDAVKFQDKVFALATFKNPKANDAYNIYKGYLIDPATGKILLEKEIYEGSETYFDQCYLSYDKAHSLYRITARQTKQERRSFVQSSKQNNLTTQITVIDINDRLEPVKRFNTKVEEGLFLWAMSNSKGDLFLAWGKGKSTVSIQKYDFGQTTGSKPIETDLDLRNNIDMADLKAHLSFNVSSSNSDAVFVSALHENSNKDVQLSVIKMNFLNGAKQTVNELFNNDHIKALEKGYEPFDKKMDDPNLGSAKNLEIRYMAESGGKLVIGMSGRYTSPSSIGNGVWVNENSTLINCYNDDLKIIFQQMLPSSYAIPSRSLPIGYHIESNKLYIIANNKSGFVKLNALFGVLNLTSGKWERMEYLSKKKIDNSDYAEGYSALWFNNTCLIPYISPKGLMNNKYNISLQQNAL
;
A
#
# COMPACT_ATOMS: atom_id res chain seq x y z
N MET A 1 -57.42 6.18 23.49
CA MET A 1 -56.52 5.05 23.18
C MET A 1 -56.13 4.95 21.69
N SER A 2 -56.88 5.51 20.72
CA SER A 2 -56.53 5.38 19.29
C SER A 2 -55.36 6.25 18.79
N LYS A 3 -55.04 7.38 19.45
CA LYS A 3 -53.93 8.27 19.03
C LYS A 3 -52.53 7.73 19.34
N LEU A 4 -52.38 6.82 20.32
CA LEU A 4 -51.10 6.21 20.67
C LEU A 4 -50.70 5.09 19.68
N LEU A 5 -51.69 4.38 19.14
CA LEU A 5 -51.49 3.30 18.17
C LEU A 5 -51.00 3.83 16.81
N SER A 6 -51.44 5.03 16.43
CA SER A 6 -51.00 5.71 15.19
C SER A 6 -49.53 6.15 15.23
N LEU A 7 -49.01 6.48 16.42
CA LEU A 7 -47.61 6.89 16.60
C LEU A 7 -46.66 5.67 16.58
N LEU A 8 -47.09 4.53 17.12
CA LEU A 8 -46.35 3.26 17.11
C LEU A 8 -46.26 2.64 15.70
N LEU A 9 -47.23 2.89 14.82
CA LEU A 9 -47.21 2.44 13.42
C LEU A 9 -46.28 3.24 12.50
N LEU A 10 -45.79 4.41 12.94
CA LEU A 10 -44.81 5.21 12.19
C LEU A 10 -43.35 4.87 12.53
N ILE A 11 -43.10 4.19 13.66
CA ILE A 11 -41.75 3.78 14.09
C ILE A 11 -41.05 2.85 13.07
N PRO A 12 -41.70 1.87 12.42
CA PRO A 12 -41.03 1.06 11.41
C PRO A 12 -40.77 1.82 10.10
N PHE A 13 -41.49 2.92 9.81
CA PHE A 13 -41.23 3.75 8.62
C PHE A 13 -39.96 4.61 8.76
N PHE A 14 -39.57 4.99 9.98
CA PHE A 14 -38.28 5.67 10.21
C PHE A 14 -37.10 4.69 10.25
N ALA A 15 -37.33 3.42 10.60
CA ALA A 15 -36.27 2.40 10.61
C ALA A 15 -35.89 1.90 9.20
N ALA A 16 -36.76 2.06 8.20
CA ALA A 16 -36.52 1.66 6.81
C ALA A 16 -36.08 2.81 5.88
N ALA A 17 -35.84 4.01 6.42
CA ALA A 17 -35.06 5.01 5.69
C ALA A 17 -33.59 4.58 5.76
N GLN A 18 -33.19 3.68 4.85
CA GLN A 18 -31.79 3.42 4.54
C GLN A 18 -31.17 4.78 4.16
N THR A 19 -30.62 5.49 5.14
CA THR A 19 -30.04 6.81 4.95
C THR A 19 -28.90 6.62 3.97
N GLN A 20 -29.09 7.10 2.75
CA GLN A 20 -28.09 6.99 1.70
C GLN A 20 -26.78 7.58 2.23
N PRO A 21 -25.63 6.93 1.94
CA PRO A 21 -24.34 7.46 2.36
C PRO A 21 -24.19 8.90 1.84
N ALA A 22 -23.68 9.78 2.70
CA ALA A 22 -23.40 11.16 2.32
C ALA A 22 -22.32 11.16 1.24
N VAL A 23 -22.52 11.95 0.18
CA VAL A 23 -21.56 12.10 -0.92
C VAL A 23 -21.32 13.57 -1.16
N MET A 24 -20.05 13.97 -1.13
CA MET A 24 -19.58 15.26 -1.60
C MET A 24 -19.00 15.09 -3.00
N GLN A 25 -19.80 15.44 -4.00
CA GLN A 25 -19.36 15.42 -5.40
C GLN A 25 -18.30 16.47 -5.64
N ASP A 26 -17.36 16.19 -6.54
CA ASP A 26 -16.43 17.20 -7.04
C ASP A 26 -15.59 17.88 -5.92
N PHE A 27 -15.37 17.17 -4.80
CA PHE A 27 -14.56 17.59 -3.66
C PHE A 27 -13.24 18.24 -4.09
N LYS A 28 -12.59 17.66 -5.11
CA LYS A 28 -11.41 18.25 -5.75
C LYS A 28 -11.44 18.00 -7.25
N LYS A 29 -11.01 18.96 -8.07
CA LYS A 29 -11.00 18.87 -9.53
C LYS A 29 -9.60 18.99 -10.12
N GLY A 30 -9.40 18.31 -11.25
CA GLY A 30 -8.24 18.51 -12.12
C GLY A 30 -6.89 18.07 -11.55
N ILE A 31 -6.87 17.14 -10.59
CA ILE A 31 -5.65 16.66 -9.93
C ILE A 31 -4.92 15.62 -10.77
N LYS A 32 -3.64 15.37 -10.48
CA LYS A 32 -2.86 14.28 -11.09
C LYS A 32 -3.02 12.95 -10.37
N ALA A 33 -3.03 12.95 -9.04
CA ALA A 33 -3.19 11.75 -8.22
C ALA A 33 -3.43 12.12 -6.76
N ILE A 34 -4.00 11.19 -6.00
CA ILE A 34 -3.85 11.17 -4.55
C ILE A 34 -2.55 10.38 -4.29
N SER A 35 -1.61 10.98 -3.57
CA SER A 35 -0.30 10.37 -3.31
C SER A 35 -0.33 9.50 -2.05
N THR A 36 -0.99 9.97 -0.99
CA THR A 36 -1.14 9.23 0.26
C THR A 36 -2.27 9.83 1.10
N SER A 37 -2.77 9.07 2.07
CA SER A 37 -3.67 9.55 3.10
C SER A 37 -3.42 8.84 4.43
N PHE A 38 -3.56 9.55 5.54
CA PHE A 38 -3.31 8.98 6.87
C PHE A 38 -4.11 9.69 7.97
N LYS A 39 -4.35 8.96 9.05
CA LYS A 39 -5.04 9.44 10.26
C LYS A 39 -4.08 10.23 11.15
N VAL A 40 -4.46 11.46 11.52
CA VAL A 40 -3.73 12.26 12.53
C VAL A 40 -4.29 11.98 13.92
N ASN A 41 -5.61 11.96 14.03
CA ASN A 41 -6.37 11.63 15.23
C ASN A 41 -7.75 11.06 14.84
N ASP A 42 -8.60 10.76 15.82
CA ASP A 42 -9.91 10.13 15.61
C ASP A 42 -10.91 10.96 14.80
N GLU A 43 -10.68 12.26 14.66
CA GLU A 43 -11.57 13.22 14.01
C GLU A 43 -10.94 13.84 12.76
N THR A 44 -9.67 13.55 12.44
CA THR A 44 -8.95 14.22 11.36
C THR A 44 -8.01 13.28 10.62
N ASN A 45 -8.19 13.21 9.30
CA ASN A 45 -7.27 12.59 8.37
C ASN A 45 -6.62 13.65 7.47
N ILE A 46 -5.42 13.37 6.98
CA ILE A 46 -4.74 14.17 5.96
C ILE A 46 -4.78 13.43 4.62
N MET A 47 -5.06 14.15 3.54
CA MET A 47 -4.92 13.67 2.17
C MET A 47 -3.86 14.51 1.44
N GLN A 48 -2.85 13.84 0.86
CA GLN A 48 -1.85 14.47 -0.02
C GLN A 48 -2.28 14.34 -1.47
N ILE A 49 -2.40 15.46 -2.17
CA ILE A 49 -2.87 15.53 -3.55
C ILE A 49 -1.80 16.14 -4.44
N ASN A 50 -1.40 15.42 -5.48
CA ASN A 50 -0.56 15.95 -6.55
C ASN A 50 -1.41 16.79 -7.51
N VAL A 51 -1.10 18.08 -7.64
CA VAL A 51 -1.88 19.01 -8.47
C VAL A 51 -1.40 18.98 -9.92
N ASP A 52 -0.10 19.20 -10.15
CA ASP A 52 0.45 19.37 -11.50
C ASP A 52 1.90 18.85 -11.67
N ASN A 53 2.41 18.08 -10.71
CA ASN A 53 3.82 17.67 -10.61
C ASN A 53 4.80 18.84 -10.43
N LYS A 54 4.38 19.99 -9.94
CA LYS A 54 5.26 21.09 -9.50
C LYS A 54 4.84 21.61 -8.13
N SER A 55 3.58 21.45 -7.79
CA SER A 55 3.06 21.59 -6.44
C SER A 55 2.16 20.42 -6.05
N PHE A 56 1.96 20.30 -4.74
CA PHE A 56 1.00 19.39 -4.13
C PHE A 56 0.28 20.09 -2.99
N GLU A 57 -0.84 19.53 -2.58
CA GLU A 57 -1.63 20.02 -1.48
C GLU A 57 -1.72 18.98 -0.36
N LEU A 58 -1.79 19.46 0.87
CA LEU A 58 -2.23 18.68 2.02
C LEU A 58 -3.57 19.24 2.47
N LEU A 59 -4.55 18.35 2.59
CA LEU A 59 -5.90 18.68 3.04
C LEU A 59 -6.16 17.96 4.36
N ALA A 60 -6.51 18.70 5.42
CA ALA A 60 -7.10 18.10 6.61
C ALA A 60 -8.60 17.96 6.42
N ILE A 61 -9.10 16.74 6.61
CA ILE A 61 -10.48 16.36 6.33
C ILE A 61 -11.07 15.71 7.58
N ASP A 62 -12.21 16.22 8.02
CA ASP A 62 -12.99 15.61 9.11
C ASP A 62 -13.92 14.50 8.63
N LYS A 63 -14.55 13.79 9.57
CA LYS A 63 -15.49 12.70 9.24
C LYS A 63 -16.77 13.17 8.54
N GLN A 64 -17.06 14.47 8.54
CA GLN A 64 -18.19 15.08 7.82
C GLN A 64 -17.80 15.54 6.41
N MET A 65 -16.59 15.20 5.94
CA MET A 65 -16.03 15.60 4.64
C MET A 65 -15.71 17.10 4.52
N ASN A 66 -15.61 17.84 5.64
CA ASN A 66 -15.18 19.23 5.60
C ASN A 66 -13.66 19.31 5.48
N THR A 67 -13.18 20.21 4.63
CA THR A 67 -11.76 20.60 4.62
C THR A 67 -11.53 21.59 5.76
N LEU A 68 -10.85 21.16 6.82
CA LEU A 68 -10.52 21.98 7.99
C LEU A 68 -9.45 23.03 7.63
N TRP A 69 -8.45 22.62 6.86
CA TRP A 69 -7.44 23.50 6.28
C TRP A 69 -6.85 22.86 5.03
N LYS A 70 -6.25 23.72 4.19
CA LYS A 70 -5.47 23.34 3.00
C LYS A 70 -4.12 24.03 3.07
N THR A 71 -3.06 23.28 2.80
CA THR A 71 -1.69 23.82 2.64
C THR A 71 -1.14 23.41 1.30
N GLU A 72 -0.74 24.38 0.49
CA GLU A 72 -0.11 24.15 -0.81
C GLU A 72 1.41 24.24 -0.67
N LEU A 73 2.10 23.23 -1.20
CA LEU A 73 3.53 23.05 -1.04
C LEU A 73 4.19 22.86 -2.41
N PRO A 74 5.36 23.48 -2.64
CA PRO A 74 6.10 23.27 -3.88
C PRO A 74 6.82 21.92 -3.89
N GLY A 75 7.08 21.42 -5.09
CA GLY A 75 7.80 20.17 -5.34
C GLY A 75 6.92 19.00 -5.79
N TYR A 76 7.55 17.88 -6.10
CA TYR A 76 6.89 16.63 -6.43
C TYR A 76 6.62 15.86 -5.13
N PRO A 77 5.36 15.55 -4.77
CA PRO A 77 5.06 14.87 -3.52
C PRO A 77 5.71 13.48 -3.52
N GLN A 78 6.45 13.16 -2.45
CA GLN A 78 6.97 11.81 -2.23
C GLN A 78 6.12 11.06 -1.22
N ASP A 79 5.88 11.66 -0.05
CA ASP A 79 5.11 11.06 1.03
C ASP A 79 4.64 12.14 2.01
N ALA A 80 3.70 11.79 2.88
CA ALA A 80 3.30 12.56 4.04
C ALA A 80 2.79 11.62 5.12
N VAL A 81 3.17 11.88 6.37
CA VAL A 81 2.87 11.02 7.52
C VAL A 81 2.66 11.84 8.78
N LYS A 82 2.03 11.22 9.78
CA LYS A 82 2.07 11.75 11.15
C LYS A 82 3.49 11.60 11.68
N PHE A 83 4.01 12.67 12.27
CA PHE A 83 5.31 12.69 12.93
C PHE A 83 5.15 13.36 14.28
N GLN A 84 5.13 12.55 15.33
CA GLN A 84 4.74 12.95 16.69
C GLN A 84 3.36 13.63 16.71
N ASP A 85 3.28 14.85 17.21
CA ASP A 85 2.10 15.72 17.22
C ASP A 85 2.00 16.62 15.99
N LYS A 86 2.82 16.37 14.95
CA LYS A 86 2.89 17.17 13.70
C LYS A 86 2.56 16.33 12.47
N VAL A 87 2.38 17.02 11.35
CA VAL A 87 2.36 16.42 10.01
C VAL A 87 3.71 16.67 9.37
N PHE A 88 4.39 15.60 8.94
CA PHE A 88 5.59 15.68 8.14
C PHE A 88 5.26 15.39 6.68
N ALA A 89 5.72 16.23 5.76
CA ALA A 89 5.60 16.01 4.33
C ALA A 89 6.95 16.09 3.63
N LEU A 90 7.18 15.19 2.68
CA LEU A 90 8.38 15.14 1.86
C LEU A 90 8.08 15.49 0.42
N ALA A 91 8.90 16.37 -0.14
CA ALA A 91 8.87 16.67 -1.56
C ALA A 91 10.26 16.55 -2.18
N THR A 92 10.29 16.15 -3.45
CA THR A 92 11.48 16.25 -4.29
C THR A 92 11.42 17.49 -5.16
N PHE A 93 12.54 18.17 -5.25
CA PHE A 93 12.73 19.35 -6.07
C PHE A 93 13.68 19.01 -7.21
N LYS A 94 13.29 19.46 -8.41
CA LYS A 94 13.90 19.19 -9.72
C LYS A 94 13.62 17.74 -10.18
N ASN A 95 12.99 17.64 -11.35
CA ASN A 95 12.35 16.41 -11.84
C ASN A 95 13.40 15.35 -12.23
N PRO A 96 13.29 14.08 -11.78
CA PRO A 96 14.16 13.00 -12.24
C PRO A 96 14.10 12.72 -13.76
N LYS A 97 13.11 13.26 -14.48
CA LYS A 97 12.97 13.15 -15.94
C LYS A 97 13.62 14.29 -16.74
N ALA A 98 14.12 15.34 -16.08
CA ALA A 98 14.83 16.42 -16.73
C ALA A 98 16.33 16.24 -16.48
N ASN A 99 17.13 16.20 -17.55
CA ASN A 99 18.56 15.86 -17.55
C ASN A 99 19.49 16.76 -16.71
N ASP A 100 18.97 17.74 -15.96
CA ASP A 100 19.77 18.88 -15.49
C ASP A 100 19.78 19.09 -13.96
N ALA A 101 19.40 18.10 -13.13
CA ALA A 101 19.58 18.21 -11.68
C ALA A 101 19.61 16.90 -10.90
N TYR A 102 20.37 16.91 -9.79
CA TYR A 102 20.23 15.94 -8.71
C TYR A 102 18.95 16.22 -7.88
N ASN A 103 18.47 15.20 -7.18
CA ASN A 103 17.24 15.31 -6.40
C ASN A 103 17.55 16.03 -5.08
N ILE A 104 16.89 17.16 -4.84
CA ILE A 104 16.88 17.80 -3.52
C ILE A 104 15.60 17.36 -2.81
N TYR A 105 15.75 16.80 -1.62
CA TYR A 105 14.63 16.39 -0.78
C TYR A 105 14.42 17.42 0.30
N LYS A 106 13.21 17.97 0.36
CA LYS A 106 12.82 19.00 1.31
C LYS A 106 11.68 18.50 2.17
N GLY A 107 11.86 18.63 3.47
CA GLY A 107 10.85 18.30 4.48
C GLY A 107 10.06 19.54 4.90
N TYR A 108 8.80 19.32 5.22
CA TYR A 108 7.91 20.31 5.82
C TYR A 108 7.33 19.75 7.11
N LEU A 109 7.39 20.51 8.19
CA LEU A 109 6.64 20.25 9.41
C LEU A 109 5.45 21.20 9.48
N ILE A 110 4.29 20.63 9.72
CA ILE A 110 3.02 21.32 9.61
C ILE A 110 2.22 21.10 10.89
N ASP A 111 1.64 22.18 11.40
CA ASP A 111 0.71 22.15 12.53
C ASP A 111 -0.57 21.44 12.08
N PRO A 112 -0.94 20.29 12.69
CA PRO A 112 -2.14 19.56 12.31
C PRO A 112 -3.44 20.31 12.61
N ALA A 113 -3.43 21.28 13.53
CA ALA A 113 -4.64 22.02 13.89
C ALA A 113 -4.94 23.13 12.87
N THR A 114 -3.91 23.77 12.31
CA THR A 114 -4.09 24.97 11.47
C THR A 114 -3.59 24.83 10.04
N GLY A 115 -2.82 23.79 9.73
CA GLY A 115 -2.14 23.64 8.44
C GLY A 115 -0.95 24.57 8.25
N LYS A 116 -0.55 25.33 9.27
CA LYS A 116 0.58 26.27 9.17
C LYS A 116 1.89 25.50 9.04
N ILE A 117 2.72 25.90 8.08
CA ILE A 117 4.10 25.41 7.97
C ILE A 117 4.88 25.96 9.17
N LEU A 118 5.32 25.05 10.05
CA LEU A 118 6.13 25.35 11.21
C LEU A 118 7.61 25.43 10.85
N LEU A 119 8.05 24.54 9.95
CA LEU A 119 9.42 24.47 9.49
C LEU A 119 9.49 23.91 8.07
N GLU A 120 10.43 24.42 7.29
CA GLU A 120 10.78 23.95 5.96
C GLU A 120 12.30 23.85 5.88
N LYS A 121 12.84 22.69 5.47
CA LYS A 121 14.29 22.50 5.38
C LYS A 121 14.65 21.47 4.32
N GLU A 122 15.78 21.69 3.63
CA GLU A 122 16.41 20.64 2.83
C GLU A 122 17.04 19.62 3.77
N ILE A 123 16.61 18.36 3.63
CA ILE A 123 17.00 17.28 4.55
C ILE A 123 17.93 16.26 3.90
N TYR A 124 17.97 16.22 2.56
CA TYR A 124 18.91 15.40 1.82
C TYR A 124 19.14 15.94 0.40
N GLU A 125 20.39 15.92 -0.02
CA GLU A 125 20.83 16.26 -1.36
C GLU A 125 21.41 15.00 -2.01
N GLY A 126 20.82 14.61 -3.14
CA GLY A 126 21.25 13.45 -3.91
C GLY A 126 22.57 13.68 -4.66
N SER A 127 23.12 12.60 -5.20
CA SER A 127 24.30 12.60 -6.06
C SER A 127 24.04 13.34 -7.37
N GLU A 128 25.01 14.17 -7.75
CA GLU A 128 25.08 14.80 -9.08
C GLU A 128 25.36 13.78 -10.20
N THR A 129 26.02 12.67 -9.86
CA THR A 129 26.49 11.67 -10.82
C THR A 129 25.48 10.56 -11.04
N TYR A 130 24.96 10.00 -9.95
CA TYR A 130 24.13 8.80 -9.96
C TYR A 130 22.69 9.08 -9.52
N PHE A 131 21.76 8.21 -9.91
CA PHE A 131 20.39 8.27 -9.37
C PHE A 131 20.35 7.75 -7.93
N ASP A 132 19.66 8.48 -7.05
CA ASP A 132 19.31 8.05 -5.70
C ASP A 132 17.83 7.74 -5.58
N GLN A 133 17.53 6.60 -4.96
CA GLN A 133 16.19 6.19 -4.57
C GLN A 133 16.08 6.31 -3.05
N CYS A 134 15.16 7.14 -2.57
CA CYS A 134 14.94 7.31 -1.14
C CYS A 134 13.77 6.44 -0.66
N TYR A 135 14.01 5.72 0.42
CA TYR A 135 13.01 4.95 1.15
C TYR A 135 12.77 5.62 2.49
N LEU A 136 11.51 5.80 2.83
CA LEU A 136 11.09 6.47 4.06
C LEU A 136 10.63 5.41 5.04
N SER A 137 11.06 5.54 6.28
CA SER A 137 10.60 4.70 7.37
C SER A 137 10.42 5.53 8.62
N TYR A 138 9.42 5.15 9.40
CA TYR A 138 9.09 5.75 10.68
C TYR A 138 8.80 4.61 11.66
N ASP A 139 9.09 4.84 12.93
CA ASP A 139 8.71 3.92 13.99
C ASP A 139 7.18 3.98 14.22
N LYS A 140 6.61 2.94 14.85
CA LYS A 140 5.18 2.90 15.16
C LYS A 140 4.72 4.04 16.08
N ALA A 141 5.60 4.56 16.92
CA ALA A 141 5.29 5.71 17.77
C ALA A 141 5.39 7.04 17.02
N HIS A 142 5.81 7.02 15.74
CA HIS A 142 6.04 8.20 14.91
C HIS A 142 7.01 9.21 15.56
N SER A 143 7.92 8.73 16.38
CA SER A 143 8.91 9.53 17.11
C SER A 143 10.23 9.69 16.35
N LEU A 144 10.51 8.80 15.40
CA LEU A 144 11.68 8.79 14.54
C LEU A 144 11.26 8.84 13.07
N TYR A 145 11.89 9.74 12.32
CA TYR A 145 11.78 9.77 10.87
C TYR A 145 13.14 9.47 10.24
N ARG A 146 13.18 8.47 9.34
CA ARG A 146 14.42 8.02 8.71
C ARG A 146 14.31 8.02 7.18
N ILE A 147 15.32 8.58 6.54
CA ILE A 147 15.57 8.45 5.11
C ILE A 147 16.66 7.40 4.90
N THR A 148 16.38 6.40 4.06
CA THR A 148 17.36 5.47 3.52
C THR A 148 17.55 5.79 2.05
N ALA A 149 18.64 6.46 1.70
CA ALA A 149 18.98 6.83 0.33
C ALA A 149 19.90 5.77 -0.30
N ARG A 150 19.38 5.06 -1.30
CA ARG A 150 20.11 4.10 -2.12
C ARG A 150 20.62 4.79 -3.38
N GLN A 151 21.94 4.92 -3.49
CA GLN A 151 22.59 5.35 -4.72
C GLN A 151 22.76 4.16 -5.66
N THR A 152 22.34 4.32 -6.91
CA THR A 152 22.44 3.30 -7.96
C THR A 152 23.71 3.46 -8.80
N LYS A 153 24.03 2.51 -9.69
CA LYS A 153 25.09 2.70 -10.72
C LYS A 153 24.59 3.42 -11.97
N GLN A 154 23.31 3.77 -12.06
CA GLN A 154 22.78 4.48 -13.22
C GLN A 154 23.24 5.93 -13.17
N GLU A 155 24.04 6.34 -14.16
CA GLU A 155 24.42 7.74 -14.31
C GLU A 155 23.24 8.59 -14.78
N ARG A 156 23.12 9.80 -14.23
CA ARG A 156 22.04 10.75 -14.57
C ARG A 156 22.15 11.27 -15.99
N ARG A 157 23.37 11.50 -16.48
CA ARG A 157 23.64 12.06 -17.81
C ARG A 157 23.63 11.01 -18.93
N SER A 158 23.35 9.75 -18.61
CA SER A 158 23.24 8.71 -19.64
C SER A 158 21.95 8.88 -20.44
N PHE A 159 22.06 8.99 -21.76
CA PHE A 159 20.92 9.00 -22.69
C PHE A 159 20.14 7.67 -22.70
N VAL A 160 20.75 6.59 -22.20
CA VAL A 160 20.12 5.27 -22.10
C VAL A 160 19.98 4.90 -20.62
N GLN A 161 18.74 4.73 -20.18
CA GLN A 161 18.44 4.16 -18.86
C GLN A 161 18.59 2.64 -18.94
N SER A 162 19.50 2.08 -18.15
CA SER A 162 19.72 0.64 -18.04
C SER A 162 19.09 0.11 -16.75
N SER A 163 18.09 -0.77 -16.86
CA SER A 163 17.51 -1.46 -15.71
C SER A 163 18.58 -2.18 -14.89
N LYS A 164 19.59 -2.76 -15.56
CA LYS A 164 20.74 -3.41 -14.91
C LYS A 164 21.54 -2.43 -14.04
N GLN A 165 21.90 -1.24 -14.54
CA GLN A 165 22.64 -0.25 -13.74
C GLN A 165 21.79 0.31 -12.59
N ASN A 166 20.50 0.56 -12.84
CA ASN A 166 19.55 1.01 -11.81
C ASN A 166 19.35 -0.03 -10.69
N ASN A 167 19.58 -1.31 -10.99
CA ASN A 167 19.50 -2.42 -10.04
C ASN A 167 20.79 -2.64 -9.23
N LEU A 168 21.92 -2.07 -9.64
CA LEU A 168 23.16 -2.12 -8.86
C LEU A 168 23.24 -0.95 -7.88
N THR A 169 23.64 -1.24 -6.65
CA THR A 169 23.81 -0.24 -5.59
C THR A 169 25.28 0.11 -5.42
N THR A 170 25.63 1.39 -5.32
CA THR A 170 26.99 1.86 -4.99
C THR A 170 27.12 2.24 -3.53
N GLN A 171 26.05 2.76 -2.93
CA GLN A 171 26.04 3.25 -1.56
C GLN A 171 24.61 3.22 -1.00
N ILE A 172 24.49 2.98 0.31
CA ILE A 172 23.26 3.24 1.07
C ILE A 172 23.61 4.21 2.19
N THR A 173 22.97 5.37 2.20
CA THR A 173 23.07 6.38 3.26
C THR A 173 21.82 6.34 4.10
N VAL A 174 21.97 6.26 5.42
CA VAL A 174 20.86 6.31 6.38
C VAL A 174 20.95 7.62 7.13
N ILE A 175 19.82 8.32 7.22
CA ILE A 175 19.70 9.64 7.84
C ILE A 175 18.50 9.62 8.80
N ASP A 176 18.79 9.76 10.09
CA ASP A 176 17.77 9.96 11.12
C ASP A 176 17.51 11.45 11.29
N ILE A 177 16.24 11.85 11.34
CA ILE A 177 15.79 13.24 11.35
C ILE A 177 14.96 13.52 12.61
N ASN A 178 15.24 14.64 13.28
CA ASN A 178 14.47 15.10 14.44
C ASN A 178 13.28 16.00 14.07
N ASP A 179 12.57 16.48 15.10
CA ASP A 179 11.47 17.44 15.03
C ASP A 179 11.87 18.87 14.60
N ARG A 180 13.15 19.10 14.28
CA ARG A 180 13.69 20.32 13.69
C ARG A 180 14.19 20.09 12.27
N LEU A 181 13.82 18.97 11.65
CA LEU A 181 14.27 18.58 10.31
C LEU A 181 15.79 18.53 10.19
N GLU A 182 16.49 18.27 11.29
CA GLU A 182 17.95 18.18 11.34
C GLU A 182 18.39 16.71 11.34
N PRO A 183 19.41 16.36 10.54
CA PRO A 183 20.06 15.07 10.65
C PRO A 183 20.66 14.92 12.05
N VAL A 184 20.11 14.03 12.87
CA VAL A 184 20.70 13.68 14.18
C VAL A 184 21.75 12.58 14.04
N LYS A 185 21.60 11.74 13.02
CA LYS A 185 22.57 10.71 12.69
C LYS A 185 22.61 10.48 11.19
N ARG A 186 23.82 10.35 10.65
CA ARG A 186 24.07 10.00 9.26
C ARG A 186 25.18 8.97 9.18
N PHE A 187 24.94 7.87 8.50
CA PHE A 187 25.97 6.85 8.25
C PHE A 187 25.75 6.14 6.93
N ASN A 188 26.83 5.57 6.40
CA ASN A 188 26.78 4.71 5.23
C ASN A 188 26.76 3.26 5.70
N THR A 189 25.85 2.45 5.16
CA THR A 189 25.85 1.02 5.44
C THR A 189 26.87 0.33 4.54
N LYS A 190 27.34 -0.85 4.96
CA LYS A 190 28.06 -1.74 4.06
C LYS A 190 27.11 -2.13 2.92
N VAL A 191 27.58 -1.98 1.68
CA VAL A 191 26.88 -2.50 0.50
C VAL A 191 27.21 -3.98 0.39
N GLU A 192 26.18 -4.82 0.42
CA GLU A 192 26.33 -6.25 0.18
C GLU A 192 26.36 -6.52 -1.33
N GLU A 193 26.98 -7.63 -1.73
CA GLU A 193 26.92 -8.10 -3.11
C GLU A 193 25.48 -8.47 -3.47
N GLY A 194 25.02 -8.07 -4.65
CA GLY A 194 23.70 -8.44 -5.19
C GLY A 194 22.74 -7.28 -5.39
N LEU A 195 21.45 -7.61 -5.49
CA LEU A 195 20.36 -6.68 -5.75
C LEU A 195 19.81 -6.12 -4.44
N PHE A 196 19.72 -4.81 -4.30
CA PHE A 196 18.97 -4.23 -3.18
C PHE A 196 17.46 -4.44 -3.37
N LEU A 197 16.83 -5.10 -2.40
CA LEU A 197 15.41 -5.46 -2.44
C LEU A 197 14.57 -4.46 -1.66
N TRP A 198 14.93 -4.15 -0.42
CA TRP A 198 14.05 -3.41 0.50
C TRP A 198 14.78 -2.85 1.73
N ALA A 199 14.21 -1.81 2.34
CA ALA A 199 14.62 -1.29 3.63
C ALA A 199 13.42 -0.81 4.46
N MET A 200 13.42 -1.09 5.76
CA MET A 200 12.40 -0.58 6.70
C MET A 200 12.93 -0.58 8.13
N SER A 201 12.35 0.27 8.98
CA SER A 201 12.66 0.31 10.41
C SER A 201 11.57 -0.34 11.26
N ASN A 202 11.93 -0.91 12.41
CA ASN A 202 10.95 -1.36 13.42
C ASN A 202 10.52 -0.23 14.37
N SER A 203 9.68 -0.57 15.35
CA SER A 203 9.24 0.36 16.41
C SER A 203 10.35 0.78 17.38
N LYS A 204 11.49 0.08 17.42
CA LYS A 204 12.67 0.45 18.22
C LYS A 204 13.65 1.35 17.46
N GLY A 205 13.38 1.63 16.18
CA GLY A 205 14.27 2.37 15.29
C GLY A 205 15.41 1.53 14.69
N ASP A 206 15.41 0.21 14.86
CA ASP A 206 16.36 -0.67 14.17
C ASP A 206 16.03 -0.70 12.67
N LEU A 207 17.05 -0.72 11.82
CA LEU A 207 16.92 -0.78 10.36
C LEU A 207 17.14 -2.21 9.86
N PHE A 208 16.28 -2.66 8.95
CA PHE A 208 16.46 -3.90 8.20
C PHE A 208 16.75 -3.58 6.74
N LEU A 209 17.80 -4.18 6.18
CA LEU A 209 18.15 -4.10 4.77
C LEU A 209 18.08 -5.48 4.14
N ALA A 210 17.34 -5.62 3.04
CA ALA A 210 17.21 -6.87 2.30
C ALA A 210 17.95 -6.81 0.96
N TRP A 211 18.67 -7.88 0.66
CA TRP A 211 19.48 -8.06 -0.55
C TRP A 211 19.18 -9.39 -1.22
N GLY A 212 19.12 -9.41 -2.55
CA GLY A 212 19.08 -10.61 -3.37
C GLY A 212 20.49 -10.99 -3.77
N LYS A 213 21.02 -12.08 -3.22
CA LYS A 213 22.35 -12.63 -3.50
C LYS A 213 22.23 -13.75 -4.53
N GLY A 214 23.13 -13.76 -5.51
CA GLY A 214 23.11 -14.73 -6.60
C GLY A 214 21.76 -14.74 -7.34
N LYS A 215 21.23 -15.93 -7.62
CA LYS A 215 19.95 -16.10 -8.33
C LYS A 215 18.75 -16.24 -7.42
N SER A 216 18.91 -16.80 -6.22
CA SER A 216 17.80 -17.33 -5.41
C SER A 216 17.83 -16.95 -3.93
N THR A 217 18.90 -16.32 -3.44
CA THR A 217 19.07 -16.09 -2.01
C THR A 217 18.57 -14.70 -1.60
N VAL A 218 17.68 -14.63 -0.62
CA VAL A 218 17.32 -13.39 0.09
C VAL A 218 18.14 -13.32 1.37
N SER A 219 18.89 -12.25 1.55
CA SER A 219 19.75 -11.94 2.70
C SER A 219 19.23 -10.71 3.40
N ILE A 220 18.87 -10.79 4.67
CA ILE A 220 18.44 -9.64 5.47
C ILE A 220 19.45 -9.37 6.58
N GLN A 221 19.86 -8.11 6.72
CA GLN A 221 20.74 -7.64 7.78
C GLN A 221 20.00 -6.62 8.65
N LYS A 222 20.16 -6.73 9.96
CA LYS A 222 19.63 -5.79 10.96
C LYS A 222 20.73 -4.81 11.39
N TYR A 223 20.39 -3.55 11.58
CA TYR A 223 21.23 -2.54 12.22
C TYR A 223 20.46 -2.02 13.42
N ASP A 224 20.95 -2.28 14.63
CA ASP A 224 20.33 -1.75 15.83
C ASP A 224 20.35 -0.22 15.81
N PHE A 225 19.32 0.40 16.42
CA PHE A 225 19.24 1.85 16.50
C PHE A 225 20.52 2.45 17.07
N GLY A 226 21.02 3.53 16.45
CA GLY A 226 22.27 4.14 16.87
C GLY A 226 23.55 3.41 16.42
N GLN A 227 23.49 2.20 15.85
CA GLN A 227 24.67 1.48 15.33
C GLN A 227 24.95 1.75 13.84
N THR A 228 26.21 1.64 13.42
CA THR A 228 26.63 1.76 12.01
C THR A 228 27.06 0.43 11.41
N THR A 229 27.28 -0.57 12.26
CA THR A 229 27.64 -1.94 11.87
C THR A 229 26.39 -2.81 11.98
N GLY A 230 26.13 -3.60 10.94
CA GLY A 230 24.99 -4.51 10.93
C GLY A 230 25.30 -5.82 11.65
N SER A 231 24.24 -6.51 12.08
CA SER A 231 24.29 -7.88 12.58
C SER A 231 24.85 -8.84 11.53
N LYS A 232 25.10 -10.10 11.91
CA LYS A 232 25.23 -11.16 10.92
C LYS A 232 23.91 -11.23 10.10
N PRO A 233 23.98 -11.32 8.76
CA PRO A 233 22.77 -11.48 7.95
C PRO A 233 22.13 -12.85 8.19
N ILE A 234 20.80 -12.90 8.09
CA ILE A 234 20.05 -14.15 7.98
C ILE A 234 19.71 -14.34 6.49
N GLU A 235 20.04 -15.52 5.96
CA GLU A 235 19.90 -15.83 4.54
C GLU A 235 18.91 -16.97 4.31
N THR A 236 18.17 -16.88 3.21
CA THR A 236 17.29 -17.94 2.75
C THR A 236 17.28 -18.08 1.25
N ASP A 237 17.34 -19.32 0.79
CA ASP A 237 17.16 -19.64 -0.61
C ASP A 237 15.67 -19.77 -0.92
N LEU A 238 15.28 -19.23 -2.06
CA LEU A 238 14.01 -19.49 -2.71
C LEU A 238 14.24 -20.58 -3.76
N ASP A 239 13.34 -21.55 -3.83
CA ASP A 239 13.37 -22.54 -4.90
C ASP A 239 12.87 -21.86 -6.18
N LEU A 240 13.77 -21.37 -7.02
CA LEU A 240 13.42 -20.66 -8.25
C LEU A 240 13.70 -21.51 -9.48
N ARG A 241 12.83 -21.38 -10.48
CA ARG A 241 13.11 -21.89 -11.83
C ARG A 241 14.42 -21.31 -12.38
N ASN A 242 15.27 -22.16 -12.98
CA ASN A 242 16.65 -21.84 -13.41
C ASN A 242 16.89 -20.55 -14.21
N ASN A 243 15.86 -20.01 -14.86
CA ASN A 243 15.93 -18.83 -15.72
C ASN A 243 15.37 -17.55 -15.07
N ILE A 244 14.82 -17.63 -13.86
CA ILE A 244 14.36 -16.48 -13.09
C ILE A 244 15.52 -15.99 -12.23
N ASP A 245 15.77 -14.69 -12.24
CA ASP A 245 16.70 -14.06 -11.31
C ASP A 245 16.00 -13.16 -10.28
N MET A 246 16.76 -12.65 -9.32
CA MET A 246 16.25 -11.76 -8.28
C MET A 246 15.68 -10.44 -8.81
N ALA A 247 16.14 -9.95 -9.97
CA ALA A 247 15.65 -8.71 -10.54
C ALA A 247 14.22 -8.86 -11.06
N ASP A 248 13.91 -9.99 -11.68
CA ASP A 248 12.55 -10.33 -12.10
C ASP A 248 11.63 -10.57 -10.90
N LEU A 249 12.17 -11.21 -9.84
CA LEU A 249 11.39 -11.53 -8.65
C LEU A 249 11.07 -10.33 -7.76
N LYS A 250 11.85 -9.24 -7.83
CA LYS A 250 11.74 -8.11 -6.90
C LYS A 250 10.32 -7.54 -6.78
N ALA A 251 9.55 -7.51 -7.86
CA ALA A 251 8.17 -7.02 -7.87
C ALA A 251 7.17 -7.96 -7.17
N HIS A 252 7.55 -9.22 -6.93
CA HIS A 252 6.75 -10.27 -6.31
C HIS A 252 7.21 -10.61 -4.88
N LEU A 253 8.13 -9.82 -4.33
CA LEU A 253 8.54 -9.89 -2.94
C LEU A 253 7.79 -8.86 -2.11
N SER A 254 7.31 -9.28 -0.95
CA SER A 254 6.79 -8.39 0.08
C SER A 254 7.53 -8.63 1.38
N PHE A 255 7.72 -7.55 2.14
CA PHE A 255 8.48 -7.55 3.38
C PHE A 255 7.66 -6.85 4.47
N ASN A 256 7.68 -7.40 5.66
CA ASN A 256 7.03 -6.79 6.81
C ASN A 256 7.87 -7.00 8.07
N VAL A 257 8.17 -5.92 8.78
CA VAL A 257 8.80 -6.01 10.10
C VAL A 257 7.73 -6.40 11.11
N SER A 258 8.01 -7.39 11.95
CA SER A 258 7.05 -7.83 12.94
C SER A 258 6.76 -6.74 13.98
N SER A 259 5.47 -6.52 14.17
CA SER A 259 4.86 -5.71 15.21
C SER A 259 4.89 -6.31 16.61
N SER A 260 4.90 -7.65 16.72
CA SER A 260 4.89 -8.38 17.99
C SER A 260 6.30 -8.72 18.47
N ASN A 261 7.24 -8.88 17.55
CA ASN A 261 8.65 -9.12 17.82
C ASN A 261 9.54 -8.19 16.97
N SER A 262 10.12 -7.18 17.63
CA SER A 262 11.00 -6.19 16.98
C SER A 262 12.20 -6.78 16.24
N ASP A 263 12.60 -8.01 16.59
CA ASP A 263 13.75 -8.71 16.02
C ASP A 263 13.34 -9.70 14.92
N ALA A 264 12.07 -9.68 14.49
CA ALA A 264 11.59 -10.55 13.42
C ALA A 264 11.18 -9.78 12.16
N VAL A 265 11.51 -10.36 11.01
CA VAL A 265 11.06 -9.91 9.68
C VAL A 265 10.38 -11.05 8.98
N PHE A 266 9.24 -10.75 8.35
CA PHE A 266 8.56 -11.62 7.44
C PHE A 266 8.89 -11.25 5.99
N VAL A 267 9.11 -12.28 5.16
CA VAL A 267 9.28 -12.17 3.72
C VAL A 267 8.22 -13.05 3.06
N SER A 268 7.54 -12.54 2.06
CA SER A 268 6.64 -13.33 1.22
C SER A 268 7.08 -13.22 -0.23
N ALA A 269 7.20 -14.36 -0.90
CA ALA A 269 7.66 -14.47 -2.27
C ALA A 269 6.70 -15.33 -3.06
N LEU A 270 6.13 -14.80 -4.14
CA LEU A 270 5.28 -15.54 -5.05
C LEU A 270 6.03 -15.78 -6.36
N HIS A 271 6.33 -17.04 -6.70
CA HIS A 271 7.25 -17.39 -7.77
C HIS A 271 6.97 -18.75 -8.40
N GLU A 272 7.51 -19.00 -9.60
CA GLU A 272 7.61 -20.37 -10.16
C GLU A 272 8.83 -21.09 -9.56
N ASN A 273 8.59 -22.28 -9.00
CA ASN A 273 9.63 -23.12 -8.44
C ASN A 273 10.42 -23.92 -9.49
N SER A 274 11.41 -24.71 -9.07
CA SER A 274 12.21 -25.56 -9.99
C SER A 274 11.37 -26.55 -10.80
N ASN A 275 10.20 -26.96 -10.28
CA ASN A 275 9.23 -27.84 -10.95
C ASN A 275 8.26 -27.09 -11.88
N LYS A 276 8.36 -25.76 -11.98
CA LYS A 276 7.47 -24.86 -12.74
C LYS A 276 6.07 -24.70 -12.13
N ASP A 277 5.90 -25.03 -10.86
CA ASP A 277 4.68 -24.75 -10.11
C ASP A 277 4.76 -23.36 -9.48
N VAL A 278 3.65 -22.62 -9.47
CA VAL A 278 3.57 -21.36 -8.75
C VAL A 278 3.48 -21.64 -7.26
N GLN A 279 4.31 -20.98 -6.47
CA GLN A 279 4.43 -21.19 -5.03
C GLN A 279 4.44 -19.84 -4.30
N LEU A 280 3.65 -19.73 -3.23
CA LEU A 280 3.83 -18.70 -2.20
C LEU A 280 4.79 -19.27 -1.15
N SER A 281 5.92 -18.60 -0.94
CA SER A 281 6.83 -18.89 0.18
C SER A 281 6.74 -17.78 1.20
N VAL A 282 6.40 -18.13 2.44
CA VAL A 282 6.33 -17.20 3.58
C VAL A 282 7.45 -17.57 4.54
N ILE A 283 8.28 -16.60 4.87
CA ILE A 283 9.52 -16.79 5.63
C ILE A 283 9.52 -15.84 6.82
N LYS A 284 9.83 -16.35 8.00
CA LYS A 284 10.07 -15.57 9.22
C LYS A 284 11.54 -15.71 9.61
N MET A 285 12.23 -14.58 9.71
CA MET A 285 13.63 -14.50 10.16
C MET A 285 13.69 -13.81 11.51
N ASN A 286 14.24 -14.46 12.54
CA ASN A 286 14.38 -13.93 13.89
C ASN A 286 15.85 -13.64 14.21
N PHE A 287 16.18 -12.36 14.35
CA PHE A 287 17.53 -11.87 14.60
C PHE A 287 18.00 -12.05 16.05
N LEU A 288 17.09 -12.30 16.99
CA LEU A 288 17.47 -12.55 18.39
C LEU A 288 18.24 -13.87 18.55
N ASN A 289 17.83 -14.90 17.82
CA ASN A 289 18.41 -16.25 17.91
C ASN A 289 18.93 -16.80 16.57
N GLY A 290 18.85 -16.02 15.49
CA GLY A 290 19.23 -16.43 14.14
C GLY A 290 18.29 -17.47 13.51
N ALA A 291 17.14 -17.74 14.12
CA ALA A 291 16.22 -18.76 13.64
C ALA A 291 15.51 -18.30 12.36
N LYS A 292 15.25 -19.28 11.47
CA LYS A 292 14.48 -19.09 10.25
C LYS A 292 13.40 -20.15 10.17
N GLN A 293 12.20 -19.72 9.77
CA GLN A 293 11.09 -20.60 9.46
C GLN A 293 10.57 -20.28 8.06
N THR A 294 10.28 -21.31 7.27
CA THR A 294 9.70 -21.17 5.93
C THR A 294 8.50 -22.10 5.80
N VAL A 295 7.42 -21.59 5.22
CA VAL A 295 6.27 -22.38 4.77
C VAL A 295 6.00 -22.08 3.30
N ASN A 296 5.62 -23.11 2.56
CA ASN A 296 5.39 -23.03 1.13
C ASN A 296 3.97 -23.53 0.81
N GLU A 297 3.27 -22.83 -0.06
CA GLU A 297 1.96 -23.22 -0.57
C GLU A 297 1.99 -23.23 -2.09
N LEU A 298 1.63 -24.36 -2.70
CA LEU A 298 1.58 -24.53 -4.15
C LEU A 298 0.21 -24.12 -4.70
N PHE A 299 0.22 -23.23 -5.68
CA PHE A 299 -0.97 -22.78 -6.41
C PHE A 299 -1.04 -23.48 -7.77
N ASN A 300 -1.52 -24.72 -7.77
CA ASN A 300 -1.91 -25.41 -9.00
C ASN A 300 -3.40 -25.20 -9.30
N ASN A 301 -3.85 -25.63 -10.48
CA ASN A 301 -5.25 -25.47 -10.90
C ASN A 301 -6.25 -26.16 -9.98
N ASP A 302 -5.88 -27.30 -9.37
CA ASP A 302 -6.77 -28.05 -8.48
C ASP A 302 -6.92 -27.33 -7.14
N HIS A 303 -5.82 -26.77 -6.61
CA HIS A 303 -5.81 -25.95 -5.41
C HIS A 303 -6.63 -24.67 -5.59
N ILE A 304 -6.45 -23.97 -6.71
CA ILE A 304 -7.27 -22.78 -7.04
C ILE A 304 -8.76 -23.14 -7.11
N LYS A 305 -9.12 -24.22 -7.82
CA LYS A 305 -10.51 -24.69 -7.88
C LYS A 305 -11.05 -25.11 -6.51
N ALA A 306 -10.20 -25.66 -5.65
CA ALA A 306 -10.59 -26.02 -4.29
C ALA A 306 -10.88 -24.78 -3.45
N LEU A 307 -10.06 -23.73 -3.56
CA LEU A 307 -10.31 -22.43 -2.93
C LEU A 307 -11.61 -21.79 -3.45
N GLU A 308 -11.81 -21.78 -4.77
CA GLU A 308 -13.02 -21.28 -5.44
C GLU A 308 -14.29 -22.02 -4.99
N LYS A 309 -14.25 -23.36 -4.91
CA LYS A 309 -15.37 -24.18 -4.44
C LYS A 309 -15.60 -24.10 -2.94
N GLY A 310 -14.54 -23.84 -2.16
CA GLY A 310 -14.60 -23.70 -0.70
C GLY A 310 -15.15 -22.36 -0.24
N TYR A 311 -15.39 -21.42 -1.16
CA TYR A 311 -16.01 -20.15 -0.87
C TYR A 311 -17.47 -20.31 -0.45
N GLU A 312 -17.80 -19.71 0.69
CA GLU A 312 -19.17 -19.58 1.16
C GLU A 312 -19.64 -18.14 0.87
N PRO A 313 -20.57 -17.93 -0.09
CA PRO A 313 -21.02 -16.60 -0.44
C PRO A 313 -21.68 -15.89 0.74
N PHE A 314 -21.24 -14.66 1.03
CA PHE A 314 -21.91 -13.80 2.00
C PHE A 314 -23.30 -13.36 1.50
N ASP A 315 -23.42 -13.08 0.20
CA ASP A 315 -24.66 -12.73 -0.52
C ASP A 315 -24.64 -13.39 -1.91
N LYS A 316 -25.81 -13.76 -2.46
CA LYS A 316 -25.96 -14.33 -3.81
C LYS A 316 -25.46 -13.40 -4.93
N LYS A 317 -25.34 -12.10 -4.69
CA LYS A 317 -24.77 -11.15 -5.67
C LYS A 317 -23.24 -11.23 -5.73
N MET A 318 -22.63 -12.00 -4.84
CA MET A 318 -21.20 -12.12 -4.62
C MET A 318 -20.81 -13.60 -4.53
N ASP A 319 -21.40 -14.44 -5.38
CA ASP A 319 -21.29 -15.89 -5.36
C ASP A 319 -20.33 -16.47 -6.41
N ASP A 320 -19.64 -15.61 -7.16
CA ASP A 320 -18.72 -15.98 -8.25
C ASP A 320 -17.26 -15.56 -7.94
N PRO A 321 -16.58 -16.22 -6.98
CA PRO A 321 -15.16 -16.00 -6.76
C PRO A 321 -14.36 -16.57 -7.93
N ASN A 322 -13.38 -15.82 -8.40
CA ASN A 322 -12.49 -16.25 -9.48
C ASN A 322 -11.11 -15.67 -9.22
N LEU A 323 -10.15 -16.52 -8.83
CA LEU A 323 -8.75 -16.14 -8.59
C LEU A 323 -7.93 -16.05 -9.89
N GLY A 324 -8.46 -16.59 -10.98
CA GLY A 324 -7.80 -16.63 -12.28
C GLY A 324 -6.70 -17.68 -12.32
N SER A 325 -5.66 -17.41 -13.11
CA SER A 325 -4.51 -18.31 -13.26
C SER A 325 -3.50 -18.08 -12.14
N ALA A 326 -2.94 -19.17 -11.60
CA ALA A 326 -1.86 -19.12 -10.63
C ALA A 326 -0.68 -18.23 -11.07
N LYS A 327 -0.35 -18.27 -12.38
CA LYS A 327 0.77 -17.51 -12.97
C LYS A 327 0.60 -16.00 -12.91
N ASN A 328 -0.64 -15.53 -12.71
CA ASN A 328 -0.96 -14.12 -12.65
C ASN A 328 -1.12 -13.64 -11.21
N LEU A 329 -1.01 -14.51 -10.21
CA LEU A 329 -1.14 -14.10 -8.82
C LEU A 329 -0.01 -13.12 -8.46
N GLU A 330 -0.36 -12.06 -7.73
CA GLU A 330 0.57 -11.08 -7.16
C GLU A 330 0.24 -10.88 -5.67
N ILE A 331 1.27 -10.63 -4.85
CA ILE A 331 1.06 -10.18 -3.45
C ILE A 331 0.64 -8.71 -3.48
N ARG A 332 -0.53 -8.41 -2.92
CA ARG A 332 -1.14 -7.07 -2.89
C ARG A 332 -1.03 -6.40 -1.54
N TYR A 333 -0.93 -7.21 -0.48
CA TYR A 333 -0.92 -6.72 0.89
C TYR A 333 -0.16 -7.67 1.81
N MET A 334 0.57 -7.11 2.76
CA MET A 334 1.25 -7.85 3.81
C MET A 334 1.33 -6.99 5.07
N ALA A 335 0.72 -7.45 6.15
CA ALA A 335 0.79 -6.79 7.44
C ALA A 335 0.60 -7.76 8.60
N GLU A 336 1.15 -7.42 9.75
CA GLU A 336 0.91 -8.14 10.99
C GLU A 336 -0.05 -7.38 11.92
N SER A 337 -0.97 -8.10 12.56
CA SER A 337 -1.81 -7.59 13.63
C SER A 337 -2.14 -8.68 14.65
N GLY A 338 -1.92 -8.39 15.93
CA GLY A 338 -2.28 -9.30 17.02
C GLY A 338 -1.66 -10.71 16.91
N GLY A 339 -0.36 -10.78 16.56
CA GLY A 339 0.39 -12.03 16.38
C GLY A 339 -0.03 -12.85 15.16
N LYS A 340 -0.68 -12.19 14.18
CA LYS A 340 -1.12 -12.80 12.93
C LYS A 340 -0.56 -12.05 11.75
N LEU A 341 0.05 -12.77 10.82
CA LEU A 341 0.47 -12.25 9.53
C LEU A 341 -0.67 -12.43 8.52
N VAL A 342 -1.09 -11.34 7.90
CA VAL A 342 -2.12 -11.32 6.86
C VAL A 342 -1.46 -11.03 5.52
N ILE A 343 -1.71 -11.88 4.53
CA ILE A 343 -1.22 -11.73 3.15
C ILE A 343 -2.43 -11.70 2.21
N GLY A 344 -2.60 -10.59 1.50
CA GLY A 344 -3.59 -10.47 0.43
C GLY A 344 -2.94 -10.70 -0.93
N MET A 345 -3.56 -11.51 -1.78
CA MET A 345 -3.11 -11.80 -3.14
C MET A 345 -4.25 -11.70 -4.13
N SER A 346 -3.99 -11.30 -5.37
CA SER A 346 -4.98 -11.30 -6.44
C SER A 346 -4.33 -11.66 -7.76
N GLY A 347 -5.09 -12.27 -8.68
CA GLY A 347 -4.63 -12.53 -10.04
C GLY A 347 -4.67 -11.25 -10.87
N ARG A 348 -3.55 -10.79 -11.41
CA ARG A 348 -3.46 -9.57 -12.21
C ARG A 348 -2.71 -9.81 -13.51
N TYR A 349 -3.27 -9.35 -14.61
CA TYR A 349 -2.65 -9.50 -15.92
C TYR A 349 -3.15 -8.47 -16.91
N THR A 350 -2.37 -8.25 -17.96
CA THR A 350 -2.77 -7.42 -19.09
C THR A 350 -3.27 -8.27 -20.25
N SER A 351 -4.29 -7.79 -20.95
CA SER A 351 -4.76 -8.39 -22.20
C SER A 351 -4.82 -7.34 -23.32
N PRO A 352 -4.48 -7.71 -24.56
CA PRO A 352 -4.61 -6.80 -25.69
C PRO A 352 -6.09 -6.46 -25.92
N SER A 353 -6.36 -5.22 -26.32
CA SER A 353 -7.69 -4.79 -26.75
C SER A 353 -8.01 -5.40 -28.12
N SER A 354 -9.24 -5.90 -28.30
CA SER A 354 -9.76 -6.28 -29.62
C SER A 354 -10.11 -5.07 -30.50
N ILE A 355 -10.14 -3.87 -29.92
CA ILE A 355 -10.40 -2.60 -30.60
C ILE A 355 -9.18 -1.69 -30.40
N GLY A 356 -8.36 -1.55 -31.46
CA GLY A 356 -7.14 -0.72 -31.48
C GLY A 356 -5.95 -1.29 -30.70
N ASN A 357 -4.84 -0.54 -30.63
CA ASN A 357 -3.61 -0.91 -29.92
C ASN A 357 -3.69 -0.71 -28.39
N GLY A 358 -4.88 -0.89 -27.79
CA GLY A 358 -5.10 -0.69 -26.36
C GLY A 358 -4.69 -1.89 -25.51
N VAL A 359 -4.48 -1.67 -24.21
CA VAL A 359 -4.22 -2.73 -23.23
C VAL A 359 -5.26 -2.64 -22.12
N TRP A 360 -5.90 -3.77 -21.82
CA TRP A 360 -6.77 -3.94 -20.66
C TRP A 360 -5.97 -4.48 -19.49
N VAL A 361 -6.22 -3.95 -18.30
CA VAL A 361 -5.71 -4.49 -17.04
C VAL A 361 -6.86 -5.23 -16.38
N ASN A 362 -6.62 -6.49 -16.05
CA ASN A 362 -7.56 -7.37 -15.39
C ASN A 362 -7.04 -7.64 -13.99
N GLU A 363 -7.95 -7.65 -13.01
CA GLU A 363 -7.67 -8.15 -11.67
C GLU A 363 -8.82 -9.05 -11.23
N ASN A 364 -8.46 -10.18 -10.64
CA ASN A 364 -9.32 -11.24 -10.16
C ASN A 364 -9.59 -11.10 -8.66
N SER A 365 -10.33 -12.05 -8.10
CA SER A 365 -10.68 -12.09 -6.67
C SER A 365 -9.45 -12.00 -5.79
N THR A 366 -9.63 -11.40 -4.61
CA THR A 366 -8.56 -11.28 -3.62
C THR A 366 -8.63 -12.48 -2.68
N LEU A 367 -7.54 -13.26 -2.60
CA LEU A 367 -7.32 -14.28 -1.58
C LEU A 367 -6.61 -13.65 -0.38
N ILE A 368 -7.17 -13.84 0.81
CA ILE A 368 -6.60 -13.42 2.09
C ILE A 368 -6.15 -14.67 2.84
N ASN A 369 -4.83 -14.80 3.00
CA ASN A 369 -4.22 -15.84 3.83
C ASN A 369 -3.85 -15.23 5.19
N CYS A 370 -4.24 -15.91 6.27
CA CYS A 370 -3.86 -15.50 7.62
C CYS A 370 -3.04 -16.60 8.29
N TYR A 371 -1.88 -16.22 8.81
CA TYR A 371 -0.93 -17.10 9.48
C TYR A 371 -0.78 -16.67 10.95
N ASN A 372 -0.54 -17.63 11.84
CA ASN A 372 -0.11 -17.31 13.21
C ASN A 372 1.41 -17.03 13.27
N ASP A 373 1.91 -16.73 14.46
CA ASP A 373 3.34 -16.47 14.70
C ASP A 373 4.28 -17.62 14.29
N ASP A 374 3.78 -18.86 14.27
CA ASP A 374 4.51 -20.06 13.84
C ASP A 374 4.27 -20.37 12.35
N LEU A 375 3.85 -19.38 11.54
CA LEU A 375 3.54 -19.53 10.12
C LEU A 375 2.56 -20.68 9.80
N LYS A 376 1.70 -21.08 10.73
CA LYS A 376 0.59 -22.00 10.45
C LYS A 376 -0.59 -21.20 9.91
N ILE A 377 -1.15 -21.64 8.80
CA ILE A 377 -2.38 -21.07 8.24
C ILE A 377 -3.50 -21.23 9.27
N ILE A 378 -4.12 -20.11 9.65
CA ILE A 378 -5.30 -20.06 10.51
C ILE A 378 -6.56 -20.17 9.64
N PHE A 379 -6.61 -19.39 8.55
CA PHE A 379 -7.70 -19.42 7.58
C PHE A 379 -7.25 -18.87 6.22
N GLN A 380 -8.05 -19.17 5.20
CA GLN A 380 -7.99 -18.57 3.87
C GLN A 380 -9.39 -18.10 3.51
N GLN A 381 -9.52 -16.85 3.07
CA GLN A 381 -10.80 -16.24 2.73
C GLN A 381 -10.70 -15.50 1.40
N MET A 382 -11.81 -15.43 0.66
CA MET A 382 -11.85 -14.69 -0.60
C MET A 382 -12.79 -13.49 -0.53
N LEU A 383 -12.37 -12.42 -1.21
CA LEU A 383 -13.21 -11.29 -1.58
C LEU A 383 -13.45 -11.37 -3.10
N PRO A 384 -14.70 -11.59 -3.58
CA PRO A 384 -15.02 -11.78 -4.99
C PRO A 384 -15.03 -10.45 -5.75
N SER A 385 -13.90 -9.75 -5.76
CA SER A 385 -13.66 -8.55 -6.54
C SER A 385 -13.07 -8.93 -7.89
N SER A 386 -13.64 -8.48 -9.00
CA SER A 386 -13.00 -8.62 -10.30
C SER A 386 -13.24 -7.40 -11.17
N TYR A 387 -12.25 -7.02 -11.97
CA TYR A 387 -12.45 -5.97 -12.96
C TYR A 387 -11.56 -6.17 -14.18
N ALA A 388 -12.01 -5.59 -15.30
CA ALA A 388 -11.24 -5.43 -16.52
C ALA A 388 -11.44 -4.00 -17.02
N ILE A 389 -10.38 -3.19 -17.03
CA ILE A 389 -10.45 -1.78 -17.46
C ILE A 389 -9.25 -1.37 -18.34
N PRO A 390 -9.39 -0.33 -19.18
CA PRO A 390 -8.28 0.12 -20.00
C PRO A 390 -7.14 0.75 -19.19
N SER A 391 -5.91 0.29 -19.47
CA SER A 391 -4.64 0.99 -19.21
C SER A 391 -4.34 1.38 -17.75
N ARG A 392 -5.00 0.80 -16.74
CA ARG A 392 -4.67 1.06 -15.34
C ARG A 392 -5.11 -0.05 -14.38
N SER A 393 -4.38 -0.25 -13.30
CA SER A 393 -4.86 -1.03 -12.16
C SER A 393 -5.62 -0.10 -11.21
N LEU A 394 -6.64 -0.66 -10.57
CA LEU A 394 -7.38 0.00 -9.52
C LEU A 394 -6.80 -0.42 -8.16
N PRO A 395 -6.51 0.54 -7.28
CA PRO A 395 -5.94 0.23 -5.99
C PRO A 395 -6.97 -0.41 -5.06
N ILE A 396 -6.49 -1.33 -4.22
CA ILE A 396 -7.28 -1.95 -3.15
C ILE A 396 -6.85 -1.30 -1.84
N GLY A 397 -7.83 -0.89 -1.04
CA GLY A 397 -7.61 -0.40 0.32
C GLY A 397 -7.61 -1.54 1.32
N TYR A 398 -6.64 -1.55 2.22
CA TYR A 398 -6.59 -2.45 3.36
C TYR A 398 -6.38 -1.64 4.62
N HIS A 399 -7.21 -1.85 5.63
CA HIS A 399 -7.07 -1.22 6.95
C HIS A 399 -7.28 -2.28 8.03
N ILE A 400 -6.42 -2.28 9.05
CA ILE A 400 -6.56 -3.18 10.18
C ILE A 400 -6.80 -2.36 11.44
N GLU A 401 -7.89 -2.66 12.12
CA GLU A 401 -8.22 -2.05 13.40
C GLU A 401 -9.02 -3.03 14.25
N SER A 402 -8.66 -3.14 15.54
CA SER A 402 -9.36 -3.99 16.50
C SER A 402 -9.55 -5.45 16.05
N ASN A 403 -8.50 -6.08 15.50
CA ASN A 403 -8.52 -7.44 14.93
C ASN A 403 -9.53 -7.66 13.79
N LYS A 404 -9.92 -6.59 13.08
CA LYS A 404 -10.68 -6.67 11.84
C LYS A 404 -9.85 -6.15 10.69
N LEU A 405 -9.98 -6.79 9.53
CA LEU A 405 -9.45 -6.32 8.26
C LEU A 405 -10.59 -5.74 7.43
N TYR A 406 -10.50 -4.45 7.15
CA TYR A 406 -11.39 -3.74 6.25
C TYR A 406 -10.76 -3.70 4.86
N ILE A 407 -11.52 -4.06 3.83
CA ILE A 407 -11.06 -4.07 2.44
C ILE A 407 -12.01 -3.24 1.58
N ILE A 408 -11.44 -2.35 0.76
CA ILE A 408 -12.16 -1.61 -0.28
C ILE A 408 -11.56 -2.03 -1.63
N ALA A 409 -12.31 -2.80 -2.40
CA ALA A 409 -11.91 -3.25 -3.73
C ALA A 409 -12.88 -2.70 -4.79
N ASN A 410 -12.48 -2.77 -6.06
CA ASN A 410 -13.35 -2.45 -7.18
C ASN A 410 -13.86 -3.74 -7.83
N ASN A 411 -15.15 -3.77 -8.16
CA ASN A 411 -15.78 -4.87 -8.87
C ASN A 411 -16.58 -4.37 -10.06
N LYS A 412 -16.22 -4.80 -11.27
CA LYS A 412 -16.92 -4.44 -12.50
C LYS A 412 -18.14 -5.32 -12.67
N SER A 413 -19.29 -4.70 -12.86
CA SER A 413 -20.54 -5.39 -13.23
C SER A 413 -21.04 -4.84 -14.57
N GLY A 414 -21.17 -5.69 -15.59
CA GLY A 414 -21.57 -5.26 -16.94
C GLY A 414 -20.51 -4.38 -17.64
N PHE A 415 -20.92 -3.61 -18.65
CA PHE A 415 -19.99 -2.91 -19.53
C PHE A 415 -19.27 -1.70 -18.90
N VAL A 416 -20.00 -0.90 -18.12
CA VAL A 416 -19.53 0.43 -17.68
C VAL A 416 -19.42 0.55 -16.16
N LYS A 417 -20.20 -0.23 -15.40
CA LYS A 417 -20.35 -0.01 -13.97
C LYS A 417 -19.20 -0.64 -13.16
N LEU A 418 -18.43 0.21 -12.50
CA LEU A 418 -17.45 -0.15 -11.49
C LEU A 418 -18.07 0.09 -10.11
N ASN A 419 -18.39 -0.99 -9.39
CA ASN A 419 -18.85 -0.90 -8.00
C ASN A 419 -17.65 -0.87 -7.06
N ALA A 420 -17.78 -0.19 -5.93
CA ALA A 420 -16.89 -0.41 -4.80
C ALA A 420 -17.45 -1.56 -3.96
N LEU A 421 -16.63 -2.57 -3.70
CA LEU A 421 -16.90 -3.70 -2.83
C LEU A 421 -16.21 -3.44 -1.49
N PHE A 422 -17.00 -3.38 -0.42
CA PHE A 422 -16.51 -3.22 0.94
C PHE A 422 -16.65 -4.55 1.70
N GLY A 423 -15.59 -4.96 2.38
CA GLY A 423 -15.56 -6.17 3.20
C GLY A 423 -14.99 -5.92 4.58
N VAL A 424 -15.55 -6.56 5.60
CA VAL A 424 -15.04 -6.59 6.98
C VAL A 424 -14.80 -8.03 7.40
N LEU A 425 -13.54 -8.40 7.54
CA LEU A 425 -13.10 -9.74 7.91
C LEU A 425 -12.62 -9.76 9.36
N ASN A 426 -13.20 -10.64 10.19
CA ASN A 426 -12.74 -10.84 11.55
C ASN A 426 -11.48 -11.73 11.55
N LEU A 427 -10.34 -11.19 11.97
CA LEU A 427 -9.06 -11.91 11.96
C LEU A 427 -8.94 -12.97 13.06
N THR A 428 -9.88 -13.02 14.01
CA THR A 428 -9.92 -14.05 15.06
C THR A 428 -10.70 -15.27 14.60
N SER A 429 -11.87 -15.07 13.99
CA SER A 429 -12.74 -16.16 13.54
C SER A 429 -12.50 -16.58 12.09
N GLY A 430 -11.82 -15.73 11.30
CA GLY A 430 -11.64 -15.95 9.86
C GLY A 430 -12.92 -15.84 9.05
N LYS A 431 -13.96 -15.18 9.59
CA LYS A 431 -15.27 -15.03 8.92
C LYS A 431 -15.53 -13.59 8.52
N TRP A 432 -16.16 -13.42 7.35
CA TRP A 432 -16.71 -12.13 6.94
C TRP A 432 -17.86 -11.73 7.86
N GLU A 433 -17.77 -10.54 8.45
CA GLU A 433 -18.85 -9.94 9.23
C GLU A 433 -19.76 -9.07 8.35
N ARG A 434 -19.20 -8.52 7.27
CA ARG A 434 -19.90 -7.68 6.32
C ARG A 434 -19.24 -7.78 4.95
N MET A 435 -20.06 -7.87 3.92
CA MET A 435 -19.63 -7.72 2.53
C MET A 435 -20.76 -7.07 1.72
N GLU A 436 -20.48 -5.93 1.08
CA GLU A 436 -21.52 -5.19 0.35
C GLU A 436 -20.95 -4.34 -0.80
N TYR A 437 -21.78 -4.15 -1.84
CA TYR A 437 -21.50 -3.12 -2.84
C TYR A 437 -21.97 -1.77 -2.31
N LEU A 438 -21.06 -0.81 -2.26
CA LEU A 438 -21.38 0.54 -1.82
C LEU A 438 -22.25 1.25 -2.86
N SER A 439 -23.25 1.99 -2.38
CA SER A 439 -24.19 2.70 -3.24
C SER A 439 -23.50 3.79 -4.06
N LYS A 440 -23.71 3.83 -5.37
CA LYS A 440 -23.18 4.88 -6.25
C LYS A 440 -24.23 5.89 -6.72
N LYS A 441 -25.34 6.07 -6.00
CA LYS A 441 -26.47 6.91 -6.47
C LYS A 441 -26.09 8.36 -6.84
N LYS A 442 -25.02 8.91 -6.25
CA LYS A 442 -24.49 10.25 -6.52
C LYS A 442 -23.05 10.23 -7.07
N ILE A 443 -22.60 9.09 -7.58
CA ILE A 443 -21.24 8.89 -8.09
C ILE A 443 -21.38 8.25 -9.47
N ASP A 444 -20.61 8.71 -10.46
CA ASP A 444 -20.74 8.17 -11.82
C ASP A 444 -20.42 6.67 -11.82
N ASN A 445 -21.16 5.87 -12.59
CA ASN A 445 -20.94 4.43 -12.69
C ASN A 445 -19.52 4.06 -13.12
N SER A 446 -18.85 4.92 -13.89
CA SER A 446 -17.48 4.75 -14.36
C SER A 446 -16.39 5.20 -13.37
N ASP A 447 -16.74 5.98 -12.34
CA ASP A 447 -15.80 6.37 -11.29
C ASP A 447 -15.40 5.15 -10.45
N TYR A 448 -14.13 5.01 -10.10
CA TYR A 448 -13.67 3.89 -9.27
C TYR A 448 -13.32 4.37 -7.86
N ALA A 449 -13.43 3.48 -6.88
CA ALA A 449 -12.97 3.75 -5.53
C ALA A 449 -11.44 3.69 -5.47
N GLU A 450 -10.82 4.73 -4.96
CA GLU A 450 -9.40 4.83 -4.68
C GLU A 450 -9.15 4.28 -3.27
N GLY A 451 -9.31 2.97 -3.11
CA GLY A 451 -9.39 2.31 -1.80
C GLY A 451 -8.14 2.49 -0.94
N TYR A 452 -6.95 2.52 -1.56
CA TYR A 452 -5.69 2.76 -0.86
C TYR A 452 -5.65 4.13 -0.15
N SER A 453 -6.39 5.12 -0.68
CA SER A 453 -6.45 6.47 -0.12
C SER A 453 -7.71 6.74 0.72
N ALA A 454 -8.37 5.69 1.21
CA ALA A 454 -9.51 5.85 2.11
C ALA A 454 -9.10 6.51 3.44
N LEU A 455 -9.93 7.43 3.92
CA LEU A 455 -9.73 8.15 5.18
C LEU A 455 -10.48 7.41 6.28
N TRP A 456 -9.76 6.79 7.21
CA TRP A 456 -10.33 5.94 8.25
C TRP A 456 -10.55 6.72 9.55
N PHE A 457 -11.75 6.63 10.11
CA PHE A 457 -12.16 7.16 11.41
C PHE A 457 -12.77 6.02 12.24
N ASN A 458 -13.02 6.22 13.54
CA ASN A 458 -13.38 5.10 14.45
C ASN A 458 -14.63 4.32 14.02
N ASN A 459 -15.66 4.99 13.50
CA ASN A 459 -16.95 4.36 13.13
C ASN A 459 -17.35 4.60 11.67
N THR A 460 -16.49 5.24 10.89
CA THR A 460 -16.78 5.62 9.51
C THR A 460 -15.50 5.71 8.70
N CYS A 461 -15.60 5.54 7.40
CA CYS A 461 -14.53 5.89 6.47
C CYS A 461 -15.06 6.80 5.37
N LEU A 462 -14.18 7.64 4.83
CA LEU A 462 -14.43 8.39 3.61
C LEU A 462 -13.67 7.73 2.46
N ILE A 463 -14.38 7.36 1.42
CA ILE A 463 -13.81 6.71 0.25
C ILE A 463 -13.73 7.73 -0.88
N PRO A 464 -12.52 8.06 -1.37
CA PRO A 464 -12.38 8.86 -2.58
C PRO A 464 -12.78 8.04 -3.80
N TYR A 465 -13.65 8.61 -4.63
CA TYR A 465 -14.00 8.10 -5.95
C TYR A 465 -13.37 8.98 -7.01
N ILE A 466 -12.67 8.36 -7.95
CA ILE A 466 -11.90 9.06 -8.96
C ILE A 466 -12.60 9.01 -10.30
N SER A 467 -12.80 10.19 -10.87
CA SER A 467 -13.37 10.40 -12.20
C SER A 467 -12.27 10.84 -13.18
N PRO A 468 -11.82 9.97 -14.11
CA PRO A 468 -10.88 10.34 -15.17
C PRO A 468 -11.44 11.44 -16.07
N LYS A 469 -10.63 12.46 -16.39
CA LYS A 469 -10.99 13.57 -17.26
C LYS A 469 -9.95 13.76 -18.39
N GLY A 470 -10.44 14.25 -19.52
CA GLY A 470 -9.65 14.57 -20.71
C GLY A 470 -9.33 13.36 -21.59
N LEU A 471 -8.95 13.61 -22.85
CA LEU A 471 -8.69 12.55 -23.85
C LEU A 471 -7.57 11.59 -23.45
N MET A 472 -6.59 12.07 -22.66
CA MET A 472 -5.46 11.27 -22.18
C MET A 472 -5.66 10.71 -20.76
N ASN A 473 -6.83 10.95 -20.13
CA ASN A 473 -7.10 10.56 -18.73
C ASN A 473 -5.98 10.96 -17.75
N ASN A 474 -5.35 12.10 -17.97
CA ASN A 474 -4.17 12.54 -17.22
C ASN A 474 -4.51 13.53 -16.10
N LYS A 475 -5.79 13.80 -15.87
CA LYS A 475 -6.35 14.60 -14.80
C LYS A 475 -7.58 13.91 -14.24
N TYR A 476 -7.85 14.15 -12.97
CA TYR A 476 -8.91 13.47 -12.26
C TYR A 476 -9.71 14.43 -11.39
N ASN A 477 -11.01 14.14 -11.22
CA ASN A 477 -11.81 14.72 -10.15
C ASN A 477 -12.00 13.68 -9.05
N ILE A 478 -12.14 14.16 -7.82
CA ILE A 478 -12.41 13.37 -6.62
C ILE A 478 -13.82 13.71 -6.15
N SER A 479 -14.63 12.68 -5.89
CA SER A 479 -15.80 12.78 -5.01
C SER A 479 -15.51 12.01 -3.73
N LEU A 480 -16.01 12.46 -2.59
CA LEU A 480 -15.90 11.73 -1.32
C LEU A 480 -17.24 11.10 -0.96
N GLN A 481 -17.22 9.87 -0.48
CA GLN A 481 -18.38 9.19 0.08
C GLN A 481 -18.10 8.74 1.50
N GLN A 482 -19.00 9.07 2.41
CA GLN A 482 -18.97 8.59 3.79
C GLN A 482 -19.68 7.23 3.92
N ASN A 483 -19.00 6.25 4.50
CA ASN A 483 -19.53 4.91 4.77
C ASN A 483 -19.33 4.55 6.24
N ALA A 484 -20.32 3.87 6.84
CA ALA A 484 -20.18 3.34 8.20
C ALA A 484 -19.25 2.11 8.19
N LEU A 485 -18.47 1.91 9.27
CA LEU A 485 -17.63 0.73 9.45
C LEU A 485 -18.40 -0.46 10.03
#